data_AF-A0A0E3VUM3-F1
#
_entry.id   AF-A0A0E3VUM3-F1
#
_cell.length_a   1.000
_cell.length_b   1.000
_cell.length_c   1.000
_cell.angle_alpha   90.00
_cell.angle_beta   90.00
_cell.angle_gamma   90.00
#
_symmetry.space_group_name_H-M   'P 1'
#
loop_
_entity.id
_entity.type
_entity.pdbx_description
1 polymer ?
#
loop_
_entity_poly.entity_id
_entity_poly.type
_entity_poly.pdbx_seq_one_letter_code
_entity_poly.pdbx_strand_id
1 'polypeptide(L)'
;MDKSSLAVVGEVTLAANKIIVDALGPWVENVLANRFGDNWLDTVNSFRRSRNPGSVLASRSDGSVPWDVAALLVAMLDCWPTIQRAIEGSYKDSGINPREIENSVKILAAYVDVSRDLRHRAAHFPSAKFDEKDRNRFLDLMAHVLRMIGLVDHAEQLEALNPYQRHLQPSRSALAAPSVTTTADSAMVPLERGEEIAALYRIDDIPAKVRESTIKRLSSNLSSRGWNLSELENGSGCTFTDFNVKLVIDRTLLSFKCLPSEWLAYQDNFADDLRVFAISQKQEQAFNDAKIRLASDFVGLDQAEVSIQRTDYLSSIMTDQLAWRRIRSKALAPDGMSAERVLWDGLSEFIWEDGRRNGTRLKGFAEAQVSNQLGASTLAFSNDGHLMLVVQNDKNRQSANLLAPTGSGSLDWRDVENCGSHDLLQLVRFGAERELWEEASLDEHGAERKIDSRVMVFGFARMLHRAGKPEFFLIGRIDALAQEICDRRKELYVQRVLTSGVEPLNWKSVHLAADLIRLCSDYLQRTYLDSRAQRIGLSYPLEHSLRILIDVCRNEAAAFKIEAFLAGH
;
A
#
# COMPACT_ATOMS: atom_id res chain seq x y z
N MET A 1 32.11 -18.15 17.47
CA MET A 1 31.10 -17.77 16.47
C MET A 1 31.70 -17.95 15.10
N ASP A 2 31.02 -18.69 14.24
CA ASP A 2 31.34 -18.87 12.83
C ASP A 2 31.16 -17.52 12.09
N LYS A 3 31.91 -17.27 11.01
CA LYS A 3 31.77 -16.10 10.12
C LYS A 3 30.32 -15.91 9.62
N SER A 4 29.53 -16.99 9.55
CA SER A 4 28.09 -16.94 9.25
C SER A 4 27.26 -16.24 10.33
N SER A 5 27.64 -16.36 11.61
CA SER A 5 26.94 -15.76 12.75
C SER A 5 27.22 -14.27 12.90
N LEU A 6 28.36 -13.78 12.40
CA LEU A 6 28.74 -12.36 12.43
C LEU A 6 28.02 -11.52 11.35
N ALA A 7 27.65 -12.12 10.22
CA ALA A 7 26.88 -11.44 9.17
C ALA A 7 25.43 -11.20 9.58
N VAL A 8 24.81 -12.17 10.26
CA VAL A 8 23.43 -12.07 10.77
C VAL A 8 23.33 -11.05 11.91
N VAL A 9 24.35 -10.94 12.76
CA VAL A 9 24.42 -9.92 13.81
C VAL A 9 24.51 -8.50 13.23
N GLY A 10 25.21 -8.30 12.11
CA GLY A 10 25.29 -7.01 11.43
C GLY A 10 23.95 -6.52 10.86
N GLU A 11 23.18 -7.39 10.22
CA GLU A 11 21.88 -7.04 9.61
C GLU A 11 20.79 -6.79 10.66
N VAL A 12 20.76 -7.59 11.73
CA VAL A 12 19.79 -7.43 12.83
C VAL A 12 20.06 -6.15 13.62
N THR A 13 21.33 -5.78 13.79
CA THR A 13 21.70 -4.55 14.51
C THR A 13 21.40 -3.28 13.70
N LEU A 14 21.53 -3.33 12.36
CA LEU A 14 21.14 -2.24 11.47
C LEU A 14 19.63 -1.98 11.51
N ALA A 15 18.83 -3.04 11.55
CA ALA A 15 17.36 -2.96 11.65
C ALA A 15 16.89 -2.46 13.02
N ALA A 16 17.50 -2.94 14.12
CA ALA A 16 17.20 -2.47 15.47
C ALA A 16 17.57 -0.98 15.66
N ASN A 17 18.71 -0.54 15.13
CA ASN A 17 19.12 0.87 15.18
C ASN A 17 18.16 1.78 14.42
N LYS A 18 17.66 1.35 13.25
CA LYS A 18 16.67 2.11 12.50
C LYS A 18 15.35 2.24 13.26
N ILE A 19 14.89 1.19 13.92
CA ILE A 19 13.67 1.21 14.74
C ILE A 19 13.82 2.11 15.96
N ILE A 20 14.99 2.09 16.62
CA ILE A 20 15.28 2.96 17.77
C ILE A 20 15.32 4.44 17.35
N VAL A 21 15.94 4.75 16.22
CA VAL A 21 16.03 6.12 15.67
C VAL A 21 14.65 6.62 15.21
N ASP A 22 13.91 5.80 14.47
CA ASP A 22 12.61 6.20 13.92
C ASP A 22 11.52 6.29 15.01
N ALA A 23 11.58 5.45 16.05
CA ALA A 23 10.59 5.44 17.12
C ALA A 23 10.89 6.45 18.24
N LEU A 24 12.17 6.65 18.61
CA LEU A 24 12.54 7.53 19.72
C LEU A 24 12.97 8.92 19.27
N GLY A 25 13.38 9.10 18.01
CA GLY A 25 13.82 10.38 17.46
C GLY A 25 12.77 11.49 17.65
N PRO A 26 11.54 11.33 17.13
CA PRO A 26 10.49 12.34 17.29
C PRO A 26 10.09 12.59 18.76
N TRP A 27 10.18 11.57 19.62
CA TRP A 27 9.88 11.72 21.05
C TRP A 27 10.97 12.49 21.80
N VAL A 28 12.24 12.17 21.55
CA VAL A 28 13.40 12.87 22.13
C VAL A 28 13.43 14.32 21.65
N GLU A 29 13.19 14.58 20.37
CA GLU A 29 13.07 15.93 19.82
C GLU A 29 11.94 16.71 20.49
N ASN A 30 10.77 16.11 20.67
CA ASN A 30 9.64 16.75 21.33
C ASN A 30 9.92 17.01 22.82
N VAL A 31 10.58 16.09 23.53
CA VAL A 31 10.98 16.30 24.94
C VAL A 31 12.01 17.42 25.05
N LEU A 32 12.99 17.48 24.15
CA LEU A 32 14.01 18.53 24.13
C LEU A 32 13.43 19.89 23.74
N ALA A 33 12.53 19.94 22.75
CA ALA A 33 11.81 21.15 22.35
C ALA A 33 10.90 21.66 23.47
N ASN A 34 10.16 20.78 24.16
CA ASN A 34 9.32 21.18 25.29
C ASN A 34 10.12 21.66 26.50
N ARG A 35 11.35 21.15 26.70
CA ARG A 35 12.20 21.49 27.85
C ARG A 35 13.07 22.72 27.61
N PHE A 36 13.58 22.89 26.39
CA PHE A 36 14.59 23.90 26.05
C PHE A 36 14.12 24.90 24.97
N GLY A 37 12.87 24.78 24.51
CA GLY A 37 12.30 25.60 23.45
C GLY A 37 12.78 25.22 22.05
N ASP A 38 12.32 25.93 21.03
CA ASP A 38 12.61 25.65 19.61
C ASP A 38 14.10 25.76 19.24
N ASN A 39 14.91 26.39 20.12
CA ASN A 39 16.36 26.53 19.98
C ASN A 39 17.14 25.43 20.73
N TRP A 40 16.51 24.30 21.07
CA TRP A 40 17.16 23.21 21.79
C TRP A 40 18.40 22.68 21.06
N LEU A 41 18.38 22.66 19.72
CA LEU A 41 19.51 22.24 18.89
C LEU A 41 20.74 23.14 19.11
N ASP A 42 20.54 24.44 19.22
CA ASP A 42 21.60 25.43 19.50
C ASP A 42 22.11 25.33 20.94
N THR A 43 21.21 25.02 21.87
CA THR A 43 21.55 24.78 23.29
C THR A 43 22.45 23.54 23.42
N VAL A 44 22.09 22.42 22.77
CA VAL A 44 22.90 21.19 22.70
C VAL A 44 24.24 21.47 22.00
N ASN A 45 24.23 22.23 20.90
CA ASN A 45 25.46 22.60 20.20
C ASN A 45 26.35 23.57 21.00
N SER A 46 25.80 24.40 21.89
CA SER A 46 26.60 25.26 22.78
C SER A 46 27.34 24.45 23.86
N PHE A 47 26.75 23.36 24.36
CA PHE A 47 27.43 22.41 25.24
C PHE A 47 28.58 21.69 24.52
N ARG A 48 28.42 21.47 23.21
CA ARG A 48 29.46 20.90 22.34
C ARG A 48 30.67 21.84 22.19
N ARG A 49 30.42 23.16 22.15
CA ARG A 49 31.46 24.19 22.03
C ARG A 49 32.22 24.47 23.33
N SER A 50 31.70 24.07 24.49
CA SER A 50 32.35 24.32 25.79
C SER A 50 33.35 23.24 26.22
N ARG A 51 33.69 22.26 25.39
CA ARG A 51 34.67 21.22 25.73
C ARG A 51 36.08 21.57 25.23
N ASN A 52 36.81 22.28 26.09
CA ASN A 52 38.26 22.14 26.20
C ASN A 52 38.52 20.95 27.17
N PRO A 53 39.32 19.91 26.84
CA PRO A 53 39.40 18.67 27.63
C PRO A 53 40.02 18.80 29.05
N GLY A 54 40.39 20.01 29.49
CA GLY A 54 41.29 20.20 30.63
C GLY A 54 40.69 20.77 31.93
N SER A 55 39.42 21.20 32.00
CA SER A 55 38.98 22.04 33.13
C SER A 55 37.75 21.59 33.94
N VAL A 56 37.20 20.39 33.72
CA VAL A 56 36.01 19.93 34.48
C VAL A 56 36.36 19.06 35.70
N LEU A 57 37.64 18.75 35.95
CA LEU A 57 38.07 17.94 37.10
C LEU A 57 38.56 18.74 38.32
N ALA A 58 38.07 19.96 38.52
CA ALA A 58 38.38 20.75 39.71
C ALA A 58 37.14 21.06 40.56
N SER A 59 37.07 20.38 41.71
CA SER A 59 36.41 20.75 42.97
C SER A 59 34.88 20.59 43.10
N ARG A 60 34.47 19.48 43.73
CA ARG A 60 33.69 19.49 44.99
C ARG A 60 34.14 18.33 45.88
N SER A 61 34.39 18.63 47.15
CA SER A 61 34.90 17.71 48.17
C SER A 61 33.81 16.90 48.88
N ASP A 62 32.57 16.89 48.37
CA ASP A 62 31.44 16.21 49.01
C ASP A 62 31.13 14.81 48.41
N GLY A 63 31.94 14.34 47.47
CA GLY A 63 31.79 12.99 46.90
C GLY A 63 30.53 12.80 46.06
N SER A 64 29.76 13.85 45.76
CA SER A 64 28.63 13.77 44.84
C SER A 64 29.07 14.20 43.44
N VAL A 65 29.21 13.23 42.53
CA VAL A 65 29.27 13.52 41.10
C VAL A 65 27.84 13.54 40.58
N PRO A 66 27.27 14.69 40.17
CA PRO A 66 26.01 14.69 39.48
C PRO A 66 26.28 14.21 38.06
N TRP A 67 25.98 12.95 37.77
CA TRP A 67 25.79 12.54 36.38
C TRP A 67 24.54 13.25 35.87
N ASP A 68 24.75 14.42 35.27
CA ASP A 68 23.72 15.13 34.54
C ASP A 68 23.29 14.25 33.37
N VAL A 69 21.98 14.01 33.24
CA VAL A 69 21.38 13.21 32.16
C VAL A 69 21.85 13.71 30.79
N ALA A 70 22.13 15.01 30.67
CA ALA A 70 22.73 15.61 29.48
C ALA A 70 24.15 15.11 29.19
N ALA A 71 25.02 14.99 30.20
CA ALA A 71 26.38 14.47 30.05
C ALA A 71 26.38 12.98 29.67
N LEU A 72 25.39 12.24 30.17
CA LEU A 72 25.20 10.82 29.90
C LEU A 72 24.67 10.57 28.49
N LEU A 73 23.72 11.40 28.02
CA LEU A 73 23.22 11.38 26.64
C LEU A 73 24.30 11.82 25.64
N VAL A 74 25.13 12.80 26.00
CA VAL A 74 26.29 13.21 25.19
C VAL A 74 27.32 12.09 25.12
N ALA A 75 27.59 11.37 26.22
CA ALA A 75 28.47 10.21 26.21
C ALA A 75 27.92 9.06 25.35
N MET A 76 26.60 8.83 25.36
CA MET A 76 25.94 7.86 24.47
C MET A 76 26.08 8.25 22.99
N LEU A 77 25.85 9.53 22.67
CA LEU A 77 26.00 10.06 21.32
C LEU A 77 27.48 10.07 20.86
N ASP A 78 28.44 10.29 21.76
CA ASP A 78 29.87 10.27 21.47
C ASP A 78 30.40 8.83 21.25
N CYS A 79 29.84 7.84 21.96
CA CYS A 79 30.18 6.41 21.79
C CYS A 79 29.48 5.77 20.58
N TRP A 80 28.38 6.36 20.11
CA TRP A 80 27.54 5.82 19.05
C TRP A 80 28.28 5.54 17.73
N PRO A 81 29.15 6.43 17.20
CA PRO A 81 29.88 6.16 15.96
C PRO A 81 30.93 5.05 16.08
N THR A 82 31.47 4.82 17.28
CA THR A 82 32.42 3.75 17.56
C THR A 82 31.70 2.40 17.63
N ILE A 83 30.52 2.38 18.27
CA ILE A 83 29.64 1.22 18.32
C ILE A 83 29.12 0.88 16.91
N GLN A 84 28.68 1.89 16.15
CA GLN A 84 28.24 1.75 14.76
C GLN A 84 29.32 1.15 13.86
N ARG A 85 30.56 1.65 13.92
CA ARG A 85 31.70 1.09 13.15
C ARG A 85 32.08 -0.33 13.56
N ALA A 86 31.88 -0.70 14.83
CA ALA A 86 32.08 -2.07 15.30
C ALA A 86 30.99 -3.03 14.80
N ILE A 87 29.75 -2.55 14.70
CA ILE A 87 28.57 -3.28 14.20
C ILE A 87 28.65 -3.49 12.68
N GLU A 88 29.09 -2.49 11.93
CA GLU A 88 29.21 -2.51 10.46
C GLU A 88 30.41 -3.34 9.96
N GLY A 89 31.17 -3.99 10.85
CA GLY A 89 32.23 -4.93 10.48
C GLY A 89 33.53 -4.28 9.95
N SER A 90 33.66 -2.95 9.98
CA SER A 90 34.82 -2.19 9.46
C SER A 90 36.05 -2.23 10.39
N TYR A 91 36.21 -3.30 11.16
CA TYR A 91 37.13 -3.35 12.30
C TYR A 91 38.61 -3.54 11.88
N LYS A 92 38.88 -4.24 10.77
CA LYS A 92 40.26 -4.56 10.38
C LYS A 92 41.07 -3.35 9.89
N ASP A 93 40.39 -2.30 9.43
CA ASP A 93 41.04 -1.13 8.81
C ASP A 93 40.86 0.18 9.61
N SER A 94 40.10 0.17 10.71
CA SER A 94 39.74 1.41 11.44
C SER A 94 40.65 1.77 12.62
N GLY A 95 41.58 0.89 13.03
CA GLY A 95 42.57 1.18 14.08
C GLY A 95 42.01 1.37 15.49
N ILE A 96 40.73 1.05 15.72
CA ILE A 96 40.02 1.27 16.99
C ILE A 96 40.40 0.18 18.00
N ASN A 97 40.71 0.59 19.24
CA ASN A 97 41.19 -0.31 20.28
C ASN A 97 40.02 -1.11 20.91
N PRO A 98 40.11 -2.45 21.03
CA PRO A 98 39.10 -3.28 21.71
C PRO A 98 38.66 -2.78 23.10
N ARG A 99 39.57 -2.13 23.85
CA ARG A 99 39.24 -1.54 25.15
C ARG A 99 38.27 -0.37 25.07
N GLU A 100 38.21 0.37 23.97
CA GLU A 100 37.27 1.49 23.78
C GLU A 100 35.83 1.00 23.57
N ILE A 101 35.68 -0.15 22.90
CA ILE A 101 34.38 -0.83 22.74
C ILE A 101 33.91 -1.39 24.09
N GLU A 102 34.80 -2.06 24.82
CA GLU A 102 34.51 -2.58 26.16
C GLU A 102 34.10 -1.46 27.12
N ASN A 103 34.76 -0.30 27.06
CA ASN A 103 34.40 0.87 27.85
C ASN A 103 33.05 1.46 27.44
N SER A 104 32.73 1.51 26.14
CA SER A 104 31.44 2.01 25.64
C SER A 104 30.26 1.13 26.07
N VAL A 105 30.46 -0.19 26.07
CA VAL A 105 29.48 -1.16 26.60
C VAL A 105 29.34 -1.05 28.11
N LYS A 106 30.43 -0.84 28.85
CA LYS A 106 30.39 -0.58 30.31
C LYS A 106 29.66 0.70 30.67
N ILE A 107 29.75 1.75 29.83
CA ILE A 107 29.01 3.01 30.02
C ILE A 107 27.49 2.79 29.83
N LEU A 108 27.10 1.99 28.84
CA LEU A 108 25.69 1.59 28.62
C LEU A 108 25.16 0.70 29.76
N ALA A 109 25.98 -0.22 30.28
CA ALA A 109 25.61 -1.02 31.44
C ALA A 109 25.46 -0.15 32.72
N ALA A 110 26.38 0.80 32.92
CA ALA A 110 26.30 1.76 34.02
C ALA A 110 25.08 2.69 33.90
N TYR A 111 24.61 3.00 32.68
CA TYR A 111 23.35 3.73 32.46
C TYR A 111 22.14 2.95 33.00
N VAL A 112 22.09 1.64 32.78
CA VAL A 112 21.01 0.78 33.30
C VAL A 112 21.03 0.77 34.84
N ASP A 113 22.20 0.76 35.46
CA ASP A 113 22.33 0.87 36.92
C ASP A 113 22.02 2.28 37.47
N VAL A 114 22.43 3.35 36.78
CA VAL A 114 22.09 4.74 37.16
C VAL A 114 20.58 5.00 37.01
N SER A 115 19.92 4.37 36.04
CA SER A 115 18.45 4.40 35.90
C SER A 115 17.72 3.71 37.06
N ARG A 116 18.41 2.83 37.80
CA ARG A 116 17.92 2.18 39.02
C ARG A 116 18.07 3.09 40.24
N ASP A 117 19.13 3.89 40.31
CA ASP A 117 19.40 4.85 41.39
C ASP A 117 18.57 6.15 41.24
N LEU A 118 18.31 6.59 40.00
CA LEU A 118 17.41 7.71 39.69
C LEU A 118 15.96 7.45 40.12
N ARG A 119 15.51 6.18 40.20
CA ARG A 119 14.20 5.81 40.77
C ARG A 119 14.09 6.09 42.26
N HIS A 120 15.20 6.10 43.00
CA HIS A 120 15.21 6.45 44.43
C HIS A 120 15.10 7.96 44.66
N ARG A 121 15.49 8.78 43.67
CA ARG A 121 15.50 10.26 43.76
C ARG A 121 14.33 10.93 43.03
N ALA A 122 13.65 10.24 42.11
CA ALA A 122 12.50 10.76 41.36
C ALA A 122 11.21 10.98 42.19
N ALA A 123 11.21 10.71 43.49
CA ALA A 123 10.08 10.97 44.38
C ALA A 123 9.74 12.47 44.60
N HIS A 124 10.47 13.42 43.99
CA HIS A 124 10.36 14.85 44.29
C HIS A 124 10.17 15.80 43.08
N PHE A 125 9.80 15.32 41.89
CA PHE A 125 9.51 16.19 40.74
C PHE A 125 8.09 15.98 40.18
N PRO A 126 7.26 17.05 40.03
CA PRO A 126 5.94 16.93 39.45
C PRO A 126 5.96 17.12 37.91
N SER A 127 5.08 16.35 37.26
CA SER A 127 4.56 16.49 35.88
C SER A 127 5.46 16.15 34.68
N ALA A 128 5.56 14.86 34.38
CA ALA A 128 5.02 14.24 33.17
C ALA A 128 4.80 12.77 33.52
N LYS A 129 3.54 12.30 33.57
CA LYS A 129 3.23 10.94 34.04
C LYS A 129 3.67 9.94 32.97
N PHE A 130 4.90 9.45 33.10
CA PHE A 130 5.28 8.15 32.55
C PHE A 130 4.48 7.12 33.34
N ASP A 131 3.32 6.75 32.81
CA ASP A 131 2.40 5.90 33.53
C ASP A 131 2.89 4.45 33.52
N GLU A 132 2.24 3.63 34.33
CA GLU A 132 2.62 2.22 34.48
C GLU A 132 2.46 1.44 33.17
N LYS A 133 1.59 1.89 32.26
CA LYS A 133 1.34 1.24 30.96
C LYS A 133 2.49 1.50 29.99
N ASP A 134 3.01 2.72 29.94
CA ASP A 134 4.15 3.06 29.09
C ASP A 134 5.44 2.39 29.56
N ARG A 135 5.62 2.26 30.89
CA ARG A 135 6.70 1.45 31.48
C ARG A 135 6.63 -0.01 31.05
N ASN A 136 5.45 -0.62 31.12
CA ASN A 136 5.31 -2.04 30.80
C ASN A 136 5.51 -2.28 29.30
N ARG A 137 5.02 -1.38 28.42
CA ARG A 137 5.30 -1.42 26.97
C ARG A 137 6.79 -1.32 26.64
N PHE A 138 7.52 -0.46 27.35
CA PHE A 138 8.96 -0.34 27.18
C PHE A 138 9.70 -1.62 27.60
N LEU A 139 9.32 -2.23 28.72
CA LEU A 139 9.90 -3.49 29.19
C LEU A 139 9.62 -4.64 28.21
N ASP A 140 8.41 -4.72 27.66
CA ASP A 140 8.03 -5.74 26.68
C ASP A 140 8.81 -5.58 25.36
N LEU A 141 8.97 -4.34 24.89
CA LEU A 141 9.77 -4.03 23.70
C LEU A 141 11.24 -4.42 23.92
N MET A 142 11.80 -4.09 25.09
CA MET A 142 13.20 -4.40 25.39
C MET A 142 13.46 -5.89 25.57
N ALA A 143 12.54 -6.62 26.21
CA ALA A 143 12.61 -8.07 26.30
C ALA A 143 12.56 -8.73 24.91
N HIS A 144 11.69 -8.24 24.03
CA HIS A 144 11.59 -8.72 22.65
C HIS A 144 12.91 -8.54 21.89
N VAL A 145 13.52 -7.35 21.99
CA VAL A 145 14.83 -7.07 21.37
C VAL A 145 15.92 -7.98 21.94
N LEU A 146 15.95 -8.22 23.25
CA LEU A 146 16.91 -9.13 23.89
C LEU A 146 16.75 -10.59 23.43
N ARG A 147 15.51 -11.06 23.21
CA ARG A 147 15.23 -12.39 22.62
C ARG A 147 15.76 -12.47 21.19
N MET A 148 15.53 -11.44 20.37
CA MET A 148 15.98 -11.42 18.97
C MET A 148 17.51 -11.54 18.82
N ILE A 149 18.28 -11.02 19.80
CA ILE A 149 19.75 -11.10 19.78
C ILE A 149 20.32 -12.26 20.60
N GLY A 150 19.48 -13.22 21.01
CA GLY A 150 19.91 -14.46 21.68
C GLY A 150 20.22 -14.32 23.18
N LEU A 151 19.90 -13.17 23.80
CA LEU A 151 20.07 -12.94 25.23
C LEU A 151 18.81 -13.30 26.02
N VAL A 152 18.36 -14.55 25.85
CA VAL A 152 17.07 -15.04 26.35
C VAL A 152 16.95 -14.90 27.88
N ASP A 153 17.99 -15.26 28.64
CA ASP A 153 17.99 -15.15 30.10
C ASP A 153 17.80 -13.71 30.61
N HIS A 154 18.29 -12.72 29.84
CA HIS A 154 18.16 -11.31 30.19
C HIS A 154 16.78 -10.75 29.81
N ALA A 155 16.20 -11.24 28.71
CA ALA A 155 14.82 -10.93 28.35
C ALA A 155 13.84 -11.45 29.41
N GLU A 156 14.05 -12.67 29.90
CA GLU A 156 13.22 -13.28 30.95
C GLU A 156 13.33 -12.53 32.28
N GLN A 157 14.53 -12.05 32.63
CA GLN A 157 14.71 -11.17 33.79
C GLN A 157 13.99 -9.83 33.62
N LEU A 158 13.94 -9.29 32.41
CA LEU A 158 13.25 -8.02 32.12
C LEU A 158 11.72 -8.17 32.16
N GLU A 159 11.19 -9.28 31.65
CA GLU A 159 9.77 -9.63 31.72
C GLU A 159 9.32 -9.93 33.15
N ALA A 160 10.18 -10.53 33.98
CA ALA A 160 9.90 -10.76 35.40
C ALA A 160 9.68 -9.46 36.20
N LEU A 161 10.12 -8.32 35.66
CA LEU A 161 9.88 -6.98 36.20
C LEU A 161 8.54 -6.36 35.72
N ASN A 162 7.85 -6.99 34.76
CA ASN A 162 6.52 -6.58 34.29
C ASN A 162 5.42 -7.28 35.14
N PRO A 163 4.73 -6.56 36.04
CA PRO A 163 3.74 -7.17 36.94
C PRO A 163 2.50 -7.74 36.22
N TYR A 164 2.21 -7.31 34.98
CA TYR A 164 1.05 -7.80 34.22
C TYR A 164 1.21 -9.23 33.70
N GLN A 165 2.44 -9.71 33.49
CA GLN A 165 2.65 -11.09 33.00
C GLN A 165 2.47 -12.16 34.08
N ARG A 166 2.53 -11.82 35.37
CA ARG A 166 2.30 -12.78 36.46
C ARG A 166 0.87 -13.33 36.52
N HIS A 167 -0.09 -12.64 35.91
CA HIS A 167 -1.50 -13.06 35.89
C HIS A 167 -1.90 -13.87 34.65
N LEU A 168 -0.98 -14.10 33.70
CA LEU A 168 -1.26 -14.80 32.44
C LEU A 168 -0.64 -16.20 32.33
N GLN A 169 0.01 -16.72 33.38
CA GLN A 169 0.42 -18.14 33.40
C GLN A 169 -0.63 -19.00 34.14
N PRO A 170 -1.34 -19.92 33.45
CA PRO A 170 -2.24 -20.84 34.13
C PRO A 170 -1.43 -21.86 34.93
N SER A 171 -1.84 -22.09 36.18
CA SER A 171 -1.38 -23.21 37.00
C SER A 171 -1.61 -24.53 36.25
N ARG A 172 -0.53 -25.26 35.96
CA ARG A 172 -0.57 -26.62 35.40
C ARG A 172 -1.18 -27.60 36.40
N SER A 173 -2.47 -27.93 36.26
CA SER A 173 -2.98 -29.28 36.58
C SER A 173 -4.32 -29.58 35.88
N ALA A 174 -4.35 -30.77 35.26
CA ALA A 174 -5.50 -31.62 34.90
C ALA A 174 -6.55 -31.17 33.83
N LEU A 175 -6.43 -31.83 32.67
CA LEU A 175 -7.48 -32.50 31.88
C LEU A 175 -8.69 -31.71 31.29
N ALA A 176 -8.68 -31.65 29.94
CA ALA A 176 -9.76 -31.93 28.98
C ALA A 176 -10.51 -30.77 28.27
N ALA A 177 -10.62 -30.99 26.93
CA ALA A 177 -11.42 -30.35 25.87
C ALA A 177 -10.85 -29.10 25.14
N PRO A 178 -10.84 -29.06 23.78
CA PRO A 178 -10.29 -27.95 23.02
C PRO A 178 -11.33 -26.85 22.78
N SER A 179 -11.04 -25.64 23.27
CA SER A 179 -11.68 -24.41 22.81
C SER A 179 -10.80 -23.77 21.73
N VAL A 180 -11.36 -23.59 20.53
CA VAL A 180 -10.73 -22.84 19.44
C VAL A 180 -10.75 -21.35 19.77
N THR A 181 -9.58 -20.78 20.04
CA THR A 181 -9.37 -19.33 20.10
C THR A 181 -8.65 -18.88 18.84
N THR A 182 -9.35 -18.10 18.02
CA THR A 182 -8.81 -17.33 16.90
C THR A 182 -8.01 -16.14 17.43
N THR A 183 -6.69 -16.20 17.34
CA THR A 183 -5.82 -15.02 17.39
C THR A 183 -5.14 -14.86 16.03
N ALA A 184 -5.45 -13.76 15.36
CA ALA A 184 -4.83 -13.33 14.13
C ALA A 184 -3.39 -12.88 14.42
N ASP A 185 -2.44 -13.80 14.32
CA ASP A 185 -1.01 -13.48 14.25
C ASP A 185 -0.45 -13.88 12.89
N SER A 186 0.34 -12.97 12.32
CA SER A 186 1.01 -13.05 11.03
C SER A 186 2.15 -14.09 11.04
N ALA A 187 1.83 -15.35 11.28
CA ALA A 187 2.80 -16.43 11.15
C ALA A 187 3.08 -16.67 9.65
N MET A 188 4.32 -16.42 9.23
CA MET A 188 4.83 -16.83 7.92
C MET A 188 4.60 -18.33 7.73
N VAL A 189 3.91 -18.70 6.64
CA VAL A 189 3.89 -20.09 6.16
C VAL A 189 5.25 -20.34 5.49
N PRO A 190 6.06 -21.30 5.95
CA PRO A 190 7.33 -21.63 5.30
C PRO A 190 7.13 -22.00 3.82
N LEU A 191 8.01 -21.55 2.93
CA LEU A 191 7.93 -21.76 1.47
C LEU A 191 7.76 -23.24 1.08
N GLU A 192 8.44 -24.17 1.78
CA GLU A 192 8.30 -25.62 1.57
C GLU A 192 6.87 -26.13 1.81
N ARG A 193 6.14 -25.50 2.73
CA ARG A 193 4.73 -25.81 3.00
C ARG A 193 3.81 -25.23 1.91
N GLY A 194 4.25 -24.19 1.21
CA GLY A 194 3.48 -23.54 0.14
C GLY A 194 3.28 -24.42 -1.09
N GLU A 195 4.28 -25.19 -1.50
CA GLU A 195 4.18 -26.12 -2.64
C GLU A 195 3.31 -27.34 -2.32
N GLU A 196 3.47 -27.92 -1.13
CA GLU A 196 2.62 -29.02 -0.65
C GLU A 196 1.15 -28.59 -0.57
N ILE A 197 0.91 -27.38 -0.07
CA ILE A 197 -0.41 -26.76 -0.01
C ILE A 197 -0.95 -26.48 -1.41
N ALA A 198 -0.14 -25.93 -2.31
CA ALA A 198 -0.57 -25.66 -3.68
C ALA A 198 -0.96 -26.95 -4.42
N ALA A 199 -0.30 -28.07 -4.13
CA ALA A 199 -0.64 -29.38 -4.68
C ALA A 199 -2.03 -29.90 -4.23
N LEU A 200 -2.55 -29.42 -3.09
CA LEU A 200 -3.89 -29.73 -2.61
C LEU A 200 -4.99 -28.99 -3.38
N TYR A 201 -4.65 -27.91 -4.08
CA TYR A 201 -5.61 -27.09 -4.81
C TYR A 201 -5.45 -27.21 -6.31
N ARG A 202 -6.58 -27.11 -7.01
CA ARG A 202 -6.63 -27.06 -8.46
C ARG A 202 -7.36 -25.80 -8.88
N ILE A 203 -6.73 -25.03 -9.75
CA ILE A 203 -7.36 -23.90 -10.43
C ILE A 203 -7.75 -24.38 -11.81
N ASP A 204 -9.04 -24.30 -12.13
CA ASP A 204 -9.55 -24.51 -13.48
C ASP A 204 -10.01 -23.18 -14.05
N ASP A 205 -9.54 -22.82 -15.24
CA ASP A 205 -10.19 -21.74 -15.99
C ASP A 205 -11.59 -22.19 -16.43
N ILE A 206 -12.55 -21.26 -16.37
CA ILE A 206 -13.89 -21.51 -16.91
C ILE A 206 -13.76 -21.76 -18.43
N PRO A 207 -14.33 -22.84 -18.97
CA PRO A 207 -14.17 -23.17 -20.39
C PRO A 207 -14.55 -22.00 -21.31
N ALA A 208 -13.74 -21.72 -22.34
CA ALA A 208 -13.93 -20.60 -23.25
C ALA A 208 -15.36 -20.54 -23.82
N LYS A 209 -15.91 -21.69 -24.25
CA LYS A 209 -17.30 -21.80 -24.75
C LYS A 209 -18.35 -21.37 -23.72
N VAL A 210 -18.13 -21.69 -22.43
CA VAL A 210 -19.03 -21.26 -21.34
C VAL A 210 -18.92 -19.75 -21.20
N ARG A 211 -17.70 -19.21 -21.08
CA ARG A 211 -17.43 -17.77 -20.99
C ARG A 211 -18.07 -16.99 -22.15
N GLU A 212 -17.79 -17.37 -23.39
CA GLU A 212 -18.37 -16.74 -24.60
C GLU A 212 -19.89 -16.77 -24.58
N SER A 213 -20.49 -17.92 -24.22
CA SER A 213 -21.94 -18.04 -24.15
C SER A 213 -22.54 -17.13 -23.07
N THR A 214 -21.88 -17.02 -21.91
CA THR A 214 -22.32 -16.17 -20.80
C THR A 214 -22.17 -14.70 -21.16
N ILE A 215 -21.05 -14.30 -21.75
CA ILE A 215 -20.81 -12.92 -22.23
C ILE A 215 -21.86 -12.52 -23.27
N LYS A 216 -22.18 -13.41 -24.23
CA LYS A 216 -23.24 -13.18 -25.23
C LYS A 216 -24.60 -12.95 -24.58
N ARG A 217 -24.99 -13.78 -23.60
CA ARG A 217 -26.26 -13.60 -22.86
C ARG A 217 -26.27 -12.32 -22.03
N LEU A 218 -25.15 -12.03 -21.36
CA LEU A 218 -24.97 -10.84 -20.53
C LEU A 218 -25.06 -9.55 -21.36
N SER A 219 -24.48 -9.53 -22.57
CA SER A 219 -24.51 -8.38 -23.48
C SER A 219 -25.93 -7.88 -23.72
N SER A 220 -26.87 -8.77 -24.02
CA SER A 220 -28.27 -8.40 -24.24
C SER A 220 -28.92 -7.76 -23.00
N ASN A 221 -28.63 -8.28 -21.81
CA ASN A 221 -29.13 -7.71 -20.56
C ASN A 221 -28.52 -6.34 -20.26
N LEU A 222 -27.21 -6.19 -20.45
CA LEU A 222 -26.50 -4.93 -20.25
C LEU A 222 -27.03 -3.84 -21.18
N SER A 223 -27.13 -4.12 -22.48
CA SER A 223 -27.61 -3.14 -23.47
C SER A 223 -29.04 -2.69 -23.20
N SER A 224 -29.92 -3.59 -22.73
CA SER A 224 -31.28 -3.21 -22.33
C SER A 224 -31.34 -2.20 -21.16
N ARG A 225 -30.23 -2.01 -20.45
CA ARG A 225 -30.06 -1.10 -19.31
C ARG A 225 -29.11 0.06 -19.62
N GLY A 226 -28.76 0.29 -20.89
CA GLY A 226 -27.87 1.37 -21.31
C GLY A 226 -26.37 1.08 -21.13
N TRP A 227 -26.00 -0.15 -20.75
CA TRP A 227 -24.60 -0.54 -20.64
C TRP A 227 -24.07 -1.09 -21.95
N ASN A 228 -22.87 -0.66 -22.32
CA ASN A 228 -22.12 -1.14 -23.48
C ASN A 228 -21.06 -2.13 -23.01
N LEU A 229 -21.11 -3.36 -23.54
CA LEU A 229 -20.09 -4.38 -23.29
C LEU A 229 -18.96 -4.20 -24.32
N SER A 230 -17.73 -4.22 -23.82
CA SER A 230 -16.51 -4.19 -24.63
C SER A 230 -15.66 -5.43 -24.35
N GLU A 231 -15.29 -6.14 -25.41
CA GLU A 231 -14.25 -7.18 -25.38
C GLU A 231 -12.97 -6.60 -25.99
N LEU A 232 -11.94 -6.46 -25.17
CA LEU A 232 -10.65 -5.85 -25.48
C LEU A 232 -9.56 -6.94 -25.49
N GLU A 233 -8.37 -6.62 -26.00
CA GLU A 233 -7.28 -7.61 -26.15
C GLU A 233 -6.95 -8.31 -24.83
N ASN A 234 -6.86 -7.53 -23.75
CA ASN A 234 -6.42 -7.99 -22.44
C ASN A 234 -7.55 -8.09 -21.40
N GLY A 235 -8.81 -8.14 -21.84
CA GLY A 235 -9.93 -8.35 -20.93
C GLY A 235 -11.28 -7.87 -21.47
N SER A 236 -12.33 -8.02 -20.66
CA SER A 236 -13.64 -7.49 -20.98
C SER A 236 -14.17 -6.62 -19.86
N GLY A 237 -15.10 -5.72 -20.20
CA GLY A 237 -15.86 -4.94 -19.24
C GLY A 237 -17.03 -4.22 -19.85
N CYS A 238 -17.73 -3.44 -19.05
CA CYS A 238 -18.86 -2.65 -19.51
C CYS A 238 -18.83 -1.21 -18.97
N THR A 239 -19.38 -0.30 -19.77
CA THR A 239 -19.47 1.14 -19.52
C THR A 239 -20.88 1.64 -19.74
N PHE A 240 -21.21 2.80 -19.21
CA PHE A 240 -22.47 3.48 -19.48
C PHE A 240 -22.14 4.87 -20.04
N THR A 241 -22.27 5.05 -21.34
CA THR A 241 -21.79 6.26 -22.04
C THR A 241 -22.45 7.53 -21.51
N ASP A 242 -23.77 7.55 -21.34
CA ASP A 242 -24.45 8.74 -20.82
C ASP A 242 -24.03 9.08 -19.39
N PHE A 243 -23.73 8.07 -18.57
CA PHE A 243 -23.19 8.30 -17.23
C PHE A 243 -21.78 8.91 -17.30
N ASN A 244 -20.91 8.41 -18.18
CA ASN A 244 -19.57 8.96 -18.37
C ASN A 244 -19.60 10.40 -18.89
N VAL A 245 -20.52 10.72 -19.80
CA VAL A 245 -20.77 12.11 -20.22
C VAL A 245 -21.23 12.96 -19.04
N LYS A 246 -22.19 12.46 -18.24
CA LYS A 246 -22.67 13.14 -17.02
C LYS A 246 -21.55 13.43 -16.03
N LEU A 247 -20.63 12.50 -15.79
CA LEU A 247 -19.47 12.72 -14.89
C LEU A 247 -18.65 13.96 -15.26
N VAL A 248 -18.61 14.33 -16.54
CA VAL A 248 -17.86 15.49 -17.03
C VAL A 248 -18.69 16.78 -17.02
N ILE A 249 -19.94 16.72 -17.47
CA ILE A 249 -20.78 17.92 -17.63
C ILE A 249 -21.48 18.33 -16.35
N ASP A 250 -21.79 17.37 -15.48
CA ASP A 250 -22.63 17.54 -14.31
C ASP A 250 -21.81 17.27 -13.05
N ARG A 251 -21.67 18.29 -12.20
CA ARG A 251 -21.07 18.14 -10.87
C ARG A 251 -22.12 17.70 -9.86
N THR A 252 -22.95 16.72 -10.22
CA THR A 252 -23.89 16.14 -9.27
C THR A 252 -23.07 15.56 -8.13
N LEU A 253 -23.30 16.08 -6.93
CA LEU A 253 -22.67 15.60 -5.72
C LEU A 253 -23.08 14.14 -5.53
N LEU A 254 -22.13 13.23 -5.70
CA LEU A 254 -22.33 11.82 -5.44
C LEU A 254 -21.81 11.54 -4.03
N SER A 255 -22.65 11.80 -3.03
CA SER A 255 -22.24 11.61 -1.65
C SER A 255 -21.92 10.13 -1.38
N PHE A 256 -21.06 9.83 -0.41
CA PHE A 256 -20.84 8.47 0.06
C PHE A 256 -20.99 8.34 1.56
N LYS A 257 -21.38 7.13 1.99
CA LYS A 257 -21.35 6.70 3.39
C LYS A 257 -20.47 5.47 3.57
N CYS A 258 -19.80 5.39 4.71
CA CYS A 258 -19.02 4.22 5.09
C CYS A 258 -19.91 3.23 5.83
N LEU A 259 -19.96 1.98 5.37
CA LEU A 259 -20.54 0.89 6.12
C LEU A 259 -19.64 0.51 7.30
N PRO A 260 -20.21 0.18 8.47
CA PRO A 260 -19.43 -0.05 9.70
C PRO A 260 -18.67 -1.38 9.71
N SER A 261 -19.15 -2.37 8.95
CA SER A 261 -18.50 -3.68 8.84
C SER A 261 -17.47 -3.69 7.73
N GLU A 262 -16.36 -4.39 7.93
CA GLU A 262 -15.42 -4.71 6.87
C GLU A 262 -15.96 -5.88 6.03
N TRP A 263 -15.70 -5.87 4.74
CA TRP A 263 -15.92 -7.03 3.88
C TRP A 263 -14.58 -7.68 3.58
N LEU A 264 -14.41 -8.93 4.01
CA LEU A 264 -13.21 -9.71 3.74
C LEU A 264 -13.63 -11.05 3.15
N ALA A 265 -12.93 -11.49 2.11
CA ALA A 265 -13.22 -12.76 1.44
C ALA A 265 -13.03 -14.00 2.34
N TYR A 266 -12.45 -13.80 3.53
CA TYR A 266 -12.05 -14.85 4.46
C TYR A 266 -12.73 -14.73 5.84
N GLN A 267 -13.92 -14.12 5.92
CA GLN A 267 -14.68 -14.06 7.17
C GLN A 267 -15.53 -15.33 7.48
N ASP A 268 -15.82 -16.18 6.49
CA ASP A 268 -16.66 -17.38 6.64
C ASP A 268 -15.85 -18.70 6.70
N ASN A 269 -16.43 -19.81 7.18
CA ASN A 269 -15.74 -21.08 7.46
C ASN A 269 -14.98 -21.77 6.29
N PHE A 270 -15.11 -21.29 5.04
CA PHE A 270 -14.35 -21.78 3.88
C PHE A 270 -13.14 -20.90 3.50
N ALA A 271 -12.95 -19.84 4.28
CA ALA A 271 -11.92 -18.81 4.16
C ALA A 271 -10.49 -19.33 4.18
N ASP A 272 -10.20 -20.28 5.06
CA ASP A 272 -8.82 -20.63 5.38
C ASP A 272 -8.12 -21.31 4.21
N ASP A 273 -8.79 -22.25 3.53
CA ASP A 273 -8.25 -22.92 2.35
C ASP A 273 -7.98 -21.94 1.20
N LEU A 274 -8.93 -21.04 0.93
CA LEU A 274 -8.82 -20.04 -0.13
C LEU A 274 -7.77 -18.97 0.21
N ARG A 275 -7.64 -18.62 1.49
CA ARG A 275 -6.64 -17.68 1.99
C ARG A 275 -5.24 -18.28 1.89
N VAL A 276 -5.10 -19.53 2.32
CA VAL A 276 -3.87 -20.31 2.19
C VAL A 276 -3.45 -20.42 0.72
N PHE A 277 -4.41 -20.67 -0.17
CA PHE A 277 -4.19 -20.60 -1.61
C PHE A 277 -3.72 -19.21 -2.06
N ALA A 278 -4.41 -18.12 -1.69
CA ALA A 278 -4.05 -16.78 -2.14
C ALA A 278 -2.68 -16.32 -1.64
N ILE A 279 -2.28 -16.75 -0.43
CA ILE A 279 -0.95 -16.55 0.14
C ILE A 279 0.08 -17.39 -0.62
N SER A 280 -0.19 -18.67 -0.92
CA SER A 280 0.76 -19.53 -1.63
C SER A 280 1.00 -19.08 -3.08
N GLN A 281 0.05 -18.36 -3.68
CA GLN A 281 0.27 -17.72 -4.99
C GLN A 281 1.30 -16.57 -4.92
N LYS A 282 1.64 -16.03 -3.74
CA LYS A 282 2.63 -14.95 -3.59
C LYS A 282 4.02 -15.54 -3.33
N GLN A 283 5.00 -15.12 -4.12
CA GLN A 283 6.41 -15.53 -3.97
C GLN A 283 7.21 -14.64 -2.99
N GLU A 284 6.67 -13.50 -2.55
CA GLU A 284 7.34 -12.54 -1.65
C GLU A 284 6.39 -11.97 -0.58
N GLN A 285 6.96 -11.30 0.45
CA GLN A 285 6.25 -10.71 1.59
C GLN A 285 5.05 -9.86 1.15
N ALA A 286 3.87 -10.37 1.44
CA ALA A 286 2.62 -9.76 1.10
C ALA A 286 2.22 -8.71 2.15
N PHE A 287 2.46 -7.43 1.90
CA PHE A 287 1.73 -6.40 2.64
C PHE A 287 0.24 -6.46 2.22
N ASN A 288 -0.64 -6.55 3.20
CA ASN A 288 -2.09 -6.64 3.01
C ASN A 288 -2.74 -5.33 3.43
N ASP A 289 -2.72 -4.36 2.51
CA ASP A 289 -3.22 -3.03 2.80
C ASP A 289 -4.75 -2.98 2.75
N ALA A 290 -5.31 -2.10 3.58
CA ALA A 290 -6.74 -1.81 3.59
C ALA A 290 -7.13 -0.98 2.37
N LYS A 291 -8.20 -1.40 1.70
CA LYS A 291 -8.67 -0.85 0.42
C LYS A 291 -10.15 -0.47 0.52
N ILE A 292 -10.62 0.28 -0.46
CA ILE A 292 -12.03 0.68 -0.57
C ILE A 292 -12.79 -0.34 -1.43
N ARG A 293 -13.95 -0.79 -0.95
CA ARG A 293 -14.96 -1.57 -1.68
C ARG A 293 -16.15 -0.69 -2.01
N LEU A 294 -16.64 -0.74 -3.26
CA LEU A 294 -17.99 -0.24 -3.54
C LEU A 294 -19.02 -1.30 -3.10
N ALA A 295 -19.96 -0.89 -2.27
CA ALA A 295 -20.94 -1.77 -1.64
C ALA A 295 -22.38 -1.54 -2.13
N SER A 296 -22.64 -0.49 -2.93
CA SER A 296 -23.92 -0.27 -3.59
C SER A 296 -23.75 0.21 -5.02
N ASP A 297 -24.71 -0.11 -5.87
CA ASP A 297 -24.80 0.45 -7.24
C ASP A 297 -25.17 1.94 -7.18
N PHE A 298 -24.90 2.66 -8.26
CA PHE A 298 -25.18 4.10 -8.39
C PHE A 298 -25.37 4.53 -9.84
N VAL A 299 -24.72 3.84 -10.78
CA VAL A 299 -24.83 4.13 -12.22
C VAL A 299 -26.22 3.79 -12.75
N GLY A 300 -26.85 4.76 -13.41
CA GLY A 300 -28.19 4.62 -13.99
C GLY A 300 -29.32 4.62 -12.95
N LEU A 301 -29.00 5.02 -11.71
CA LEU A 301 -29.96 5.15 -10.62
C LEU A 301 -30.06 6.62 -10.19
N ASP A 302 -31.23 7.07 -9.77
CA ASP A 302 -31.45 8.40 -9.16
C ASP A 302 -30.99 8.41 -7.69
N GLN A 303 -29.82 7.85 -7.39
CA GLN A 303 -29.27 7.79 -6.04
C GLN A 303 -28.23 8.88 -5.82
N ALA A 304 -28.43 9.67 -4.77
CA ALA A 304 -27.50 10.71 -4.36
C ALA A 304 -26.39 10.22 -3.40
N GLU A 305 -26.51 9.00 -2.87
CA GLU A 305 -25.60 8.44 -1.87
C GLU A 305 -25.14 7.02 -2.22
N VAL A 306 -23.82 6.80 -2.22
CA VAL A 306 -23.17 5.51 -2.47
C VAL A 306 -22.64 4.91 -1.17
N SER A 307 -22.83 3.62 -0.97
CA SER A 307 -22.22 2.91 0.16
C SER A 307 -20.83 2.42 -0.23
N ILE A 308 -19.83 2.82 0.55
CA ILE A 308 -18.47 2.25 0.50
C ILE A 308 -18.22 1.42 1.75
N GLN A 309 -17.28 0.49 1.65
CA GLN A 309 -16.94 -0.44 2.72
C GLN A 309 -15.43 -0.68 2.74
N ARG A 310 -14.88 -0.97 3.91
CA ARG A 310 -13.47 -1.36 4.01
C ARG A 310 -13.31 -2.81 3.55
N THR A 311 -12.30 -3.05 2.72
CA THR A 311 -11.85 -4.38 2.28
C THR A 311 -10.31 -4.40 2.34
N ASP A 312 -9.67 -5.42 1.77
CA ASP A 312 -8.23 -5.49 1.68
C ASP A 312 -7.73 -6.02 0.32
N TYR A 313 -6.43 -5.87 0.10
CA TYR A 313 -5.78 -6.32 -1.12
C TYR A 313 -5.87 -7.84 -1.29
N LEU A 314 -5.75 -8.60 -0.21
CA LEU A 314 -5.84 -10.06 -0.26
C LEU A 314 -7.22 -10.54 -0.73
N SER A 315 -8.29 -9.90 -0.28
CA SER A 315 -9.66 -10.21 -0.69
C SER A 315 -9.87 -9.98 -2.20
N SER A 316 -9.23 -8.96 -2.78
CA SER A 316 -9.22 -8.76 -4.25
C SER A 316 -8.51 -9.90 -4.99
N ILE A 317 -7.38 -10.39 -4.46
CA ILE A 317 -6.68 -11.56 -5.02
C ILE A 317 -7.56 -12.82 -4.93
N MET A 318 -8.27 -12.99 -3.83
CA MET A 318 -9.14 -14.13 -3.57
C MET A 318 -10.46 -14.11 -4.36
N THR A 319 -10.85 -12.97 -4.93
CA THR A 319 -12.17 -12.81 -5.55
C THR A 319 -12.12 -12.13 -6.91
N ASP A 320 -11.86 -10.82 -6.95
CA ASP A 320 -11.83 -10.01 -8.17
C ASP A 320 -10.91 -10.65 -9.25
N GLN A 321 -9.73 -11.14 -8.86
CA GLN A 321 -8.77 -11.76 -9.78
C GLN A 321 -9.15 -13.15 -10.27
N LEU A 322 -10.17 -13.76 -9.68
CA LEU A 322 -10.57 -15.14 -9.93
C LEU A 322 -11.91 -15.24 -10.67
N ALA A 323 -12.37 -14.14 -11.26
CA ALA A 323 -13.63 -14.02 -11.99
C ALA A 323 -13.95 -15.19 -12.93
N TRP A 324 -12.99 -15.62 -13.74
CA TRP A 324 -13.17 -16.68 -14.74
C TRP A 324 -12.46 -17.97 -14.33
N ARG A 325 -12.32 -18.19 -13.02
CA ARG A 325 -11.62 -19.35 -12.46
C ARG A 325 -12.48 -20.04 -11.41
N ARG A 326 -12.29 -21.35 -11.33
CA ARG A 326 -12.85 -22.21 -10.30
C ARG A 326 -11.71 -22.83 -9.51
N ILE A 327 -11.80 -22.73 -8.19
CA ILE A 327 -10.83 -23.32 -7.27
C ILE A 327 -11.47 -24.54 -6.63
N ARG A 328 -10.75 -25.65 -6.71
CA ARG A 328 -11.14 -26.93 -6.14
C ARG A 328 -10.09 -27.41 -5.16
N SER A 329 -10.54 -28.04 -4.07
CA SER A 329 -9.68 -28.74 -3.13
C SER A 329 -9.73 -30.24 -3.39
N LYS A 330 -8.55 -30.86 -3.41
CA LYS A 330 -8.35 -32.31 -3.37
C LYS A 330 -8.16 -32.83 -1.94
N ALA A 331 -8.13 -31.93 -0.94
CA ALA A 331 -8.04 -32.34 0.45
C ALA A 331 -9.23 -33.25 0.80
N LEU A 332 -8.97 -34.28 1.60
CA LEU A 332 -10.02 -35.13 2.13
C LEU A 332 -11.02 -34.26 2.91
N ALA A 333 -12.31 -34.44 2.66
CA ALA A 333 -13.31 -33.83 3.50
C ALA A 333 -13.15 -34.36 4.95
N PRO A 334 -13.61 -33.61 5.98
CA PRO A 334 -13.49 -34.03 7.38
C PRO A 334 -14.09 -35.42 7.70
N ASP A 335 -14.96 -35.93 6.83
CA ASP A 335 -15.57 -37.25 6.89
C ASP A 335 -14.74 -38.38 6.25
N GLY A 336 -13.53 -38.07 5.75
CA GLY A 336 -12.63 -39.02 5.11
C GLY A 336 -12.98 -39.37 3.67
N MET A 337 -13.99 -38.72 3.07
CA MET A 337 -14.34 -38.93 1.66
C MET A 337 -13.55 -37.96 0.76
N SER A 338 -12.91 -38.51 -0.29
CA SER A 338 -12.16 -37.77 -1.30
C SER A 338 -13.08 -37.23 -2.40
N ALA A 339 -14.09 -36.43 -2.05
CA ALA A 339 -14.85 -35.70 -3.04
C ALA A 339 -14.16 -34.35 -3.30
N GLU A 340 -13.70 -34.13 -4.53
CA GLU A 340 -13.17 -32.85 -4.97
C GLU A 340 -14.20 -31.74 -4.67
N ARG A 341 -13.84 -30.82 -3.78
CA ARG A 341 -14.75 -29.76 -3.29
C ARG A 341 -14.48 -28.47 -4.04
N VAL A 342 -15.52 -27.85 -4.60
CA VAL A 342 -15.40 -26.48 -5.13
C VAL A 342 -15.32 -25.51 -3.95
N LEU A 343 -14.19 -24.81 -3.83
CA LEU A 343 -13.99 -23.77 -2.81
C LEU A 343 -14.46 -22.40 -3.29
N TRP A 344 -14.31 -22.15 -4.59
CA TRP A 344 -14.64 -20.88 -5.21
C TRP A 344 -15.07 -21.10 -6.66
N ASP A 345 -16.18 -20.50 -7.07
CA ASP A 345 -16.62 -20.48 -8.46
C ASP A 345 -16.80 -19.05 -8.94
N GLY A 346 -15.71 -18.43 -9.37
CA GLY A 346 -15.66 -16.99 -9.63
C GLY A 346 -16.75 -16.49 -10.57
N LEU A 347 -17.17 -17.30 -11.54
CA LEU A 347 -18.25 -16.95 -12.46
C LEU A 347 -19.54 -16.64 -11.70
N SER A 348 -19.93 -17.54 -10.81
CA SER A 348 -21.19 -17.46 -10.06
C SER A 348 -21.19 -16.33 -9.04
N GLU A 349 -20.02 -15.78 -8.68
CA GLU A 349 -19.89 -14.80 -7.61
C GLU A 349 -20.23 -13.37 -8.05
N PHE A 350 -20.05 -13.05 -9.34
CA PHE A 350 -20.42 -11.74 -9.90
C PHE A 350 -21.44 -11.82 -11.05
N ILE A 351 -21.72 -13.01 -11.59
CA ILE A 351 -22.79 -13.21 -12.58
C ILE A 351 -23.91 -14.04 -11.95
N TRP A 352 -25.15 -13.62 -12.20
CA TRP A 352 -26.34 -14.38 -11.84
C TRP A 352 -26.93 -15.02 -13.09
N GLU A 353 -27.16 -16.34 -13.05
CA GLU A 353 -27.81 -17.12 -14.10
C GLU A 353 -29.17 -17.65 -13.62
N ASP A 354 -30.27 -17.20 -14.25
CA ASP A 354 -31.60 -17.75 -14.06
C ASP A 354 -31.74 -19.06 -14.83
N GLY A 355 -31.58 -20.18 -14.14
CA GLY A 355 -31.80 -21.51 -14.73
C GLY A 355 -33.24 -21.74 -15.24
N ARG A 356 -34.22 -20.92 -14.85
CA ARG A 356 -35.63 -21.08 -15.26
C ARG A 356 -36.03 -20.20 -16.45
N ARG A 357 -35.32 -19.09 -16.67
CA ARG A 357 -35.66 -18.09 -17.72
C ARG A 357 -34.53 -17.83 -18.72
N ASN A 358 -33.43 -18.58 -18.66
CA ASN A 358 -32.20 -18.31 -19.44
C ASN A 358 -31.68 -16.87 -19.28
N GLY A 359 -32.01 -16.21 -18.16
CA GLY A 359 -31.58 -14.84 -17.90
C GLY A 359 -30.16 -14.82 -17.35
N THR A 360 -29.27 -14.04 -17.93
CA THR A 360 -27.93 -13.77 -17.38
C THR A 360 -27.82 -12.29 -17.06
N ARG A 361 -27.42 -11.93 -15.84
CA ARG A 361 -27.17 -10.54 -15.46
C ARG A 361 -25.91 -10.40 -14.62
N LEU A 362 -25.32 -9.22 -14.68
CA LEU A 362 -24.28 -8.80 -13.75
C LEU A 362 -24.92 -8.56 -12.38
N LYS A 363 -24.33 -9.09 -11.31
CA LYS A 363 -24.75 -8.79 -9.95
C LYS A 363 -24.40 -7.34 -9.60
N GLY A 364 -25.27 -6.69 -8.83
CA GLY A 364 -24.98 -5.39 -8.24
C GLY A 364 -23.84 -5.46 -7.23
N PHE A 365 -23.24 -4.34 -6.87
CA PHE A 365 -22.13 -4.33 -5.90
C PHE A 365 -22.51 -4.88 -4.51
N ALA A 366 -23.76 -4.71 -4.09
CA ALA A 366 -24.27 -5.26 -2.84
C ALA A 366 -24.47 -6.79 -2.91
N GLU A 367 -24.77 -7.33 -4.08
CA GLU A 367 -25.11 -8.75 -4.29
C GLU A 367 -23.88 -9.61 -4.58
N ALA A 368 -22.86 -9.03 -5.23
CA ALA A 368 -21.65 -9.73 -5.62
C ALA A 368 -20.79 -10.04 -4.39
N GLN A 369 -20.43 -11.31 -4.21
CA GLN A 369 -19.58 -11.77 -3.11
C GLN A 369 -18.10 -11.59 -3.45
N VAL A 370 -17.74 -10.44 -4.00
CA VAL A 370 -16.36 -10.11 -4.38
C VAL A 370 -15.94 -8.79 -3.73
N SER A 371 -14.63 -8.55 -3.72
CA SER A 371 -14.04 -7.38 -3.07
C SER A 371 -14.56 -6.09 -3.67
N ASN A 372 -14.92 -6.08 -4.96
CA ASN A 372 -15.37 -4.87 -5.67
C ASN A 372 -14.41 -3.70 -5.36
N GLN A 373 -13.12 -4.00 -5.36
CA GLN A 373 -12.10 -3.07 -4.93
C GLN A 373 -12.11 -1.86 -5.86
N LEU A 374 -12.21 -0.65 -5.31
CA LEU A 374 -12.27 0.57 -6.10
C LEU A 374 -10.91 0.87 -6.73
N GLY A 375 -10.87 0.96 -8.05
CA GLY A 375 -9.70 1.38 -8.82
C GLY A 375 -9.86 2.76 -9.44
N ALA A 376 -8.72 3.39 -9.72
CA ALA A 376 -8.63 4.60 -10.53
C ALA A 376 -7.42 4.52 -11.47
N SER A 377 -7.61 4.97 -12.71
CA SER A 377 -6.59 4.96 -13.76
C SER A 377 -6.53 6.32 -14.47
N THR A 378 -5.35 6.94 -14.50
CA THR A 378 -5.18 8.31 -15.03
C THR A 378 -4.44 8.34 -16.37
N LEU A 379 -5.04 8.97 -17.38
CA LEU A 379 -4.36 9.41 -18.60
C LEU A 379 -3.72 10.76 -18.33
N ALA A 380 -2.46 10.77 -17.91
CA ALA A 380 -1.76 11.99 -17.51
C ALA A 380 -1.00 12.61 -18.68
N PHE A 381 -1.13 13.92 -18.84
CA PHE A 381 -0.43 14.69 -19.87
C PHE A 381 0.55 15.69 -19.25
N SER A 382 1.72 15.83 -19.86
CA SER A 382 2.70 16.86 -19.51
C SER A 382 2.32 18.23 -20.07
N ASN A 383 2.96 19.30 -19.58
CA ASN A 383 2.71 20.66 -20.04
C ASN A 383 3.05 20.92 -21.52
N ASP A 384 3.87 20.07 -22.14
CA ASP A 384 4.20 20.13 -23.56
C ASP A 384 3.35 19.18 -24.43
N GLY A 385 2.27 18.61 -23.88
CA GLY A 385 1.27 17.89 -24.68
C GLY A 385 1.43 16.38 -24.77
N HIS A 386 2.48 15.82 -24.16
CA HIS A 386 2.74 14.39 -24.26
C HIS A 386 1.84 13.60 -23.32
N LEU A 387 1.26 12.50 -23.81
CA LEU A 387 0.64 11.50 -22.94
C LEU A 387 1.76 10.70 -22.26
N MET A 388 1.73 10.70 -20.93
CA MET A 388 2.64 9.92 -20.11
C MET A 388 2.07 8.52 -19.92
N LEU A 389 2.87 7.50 -20.24
CA LEU A 389 2.54 6.10 -20.06
C LEU A 389 3.65 5.37 -19.32
N VAL A 390 3.29 4.25 -18.69
CA VAL A 390 4.24 3.36 -18.05
C VAL A 390 4.23 1.96 -18.66
N VAL A 391 5.38 1.30 -18.72
CA VAL A 391 5.49 -0.14 -18.98
C VAL A 391 5.50 -0.85 -17.65
N GLN A 392 4.47 -1.67 -17.43
CA GLN A 392 4.36 -2.46 -16.22
C GLN A 392 5.47 -3.51 -16.17
N ASN A 393 6.17 -3.58 -15.03
CA ASN A 393 7.27 -4.52 -14.83
C ASN A 393 6.79 -5.99 -14.94
N ASP A 394 7.73 -6.90 -15.13
CA ASP A 394 7.48 -8.34 -15.19
C ASP A 394 6.97 -8.93 -13.85
N LYS A 395 7.25 -8.25 -12.74
CA LYS A 395 6.76 -8.58 -11.40
C LYS A 395 5.28 -8.22 -11.18
N ASN A 396 4.69 -7.40 -12.03
CA ASN A 396 3.29 -7.01 -11.91
C ASN A 396 2.41 -8.21 -12.27
N ARG A 397 1.61 -8.67 -11.29
CA ARG A 397 0.68 -9.80 -11.49
C ARG A 397 -0.33 -9.58 -12.61
N GLN A 398 -0.64 -8.33 -12.89
CA GLN A 398 -1.56 -7.94 -13.93
C GLN A 398 -0.79 -7.16 -14.98
N SER A 399 -1.02 -7.50 -16.25
CA SER A 399 -0.55 -6.70 -17.38
C SER A 399 0.98 -6.54 -17.42
N ALA A 400 1.73 -7.54 -16.95
CA ALA A 400 3.19 -7.58 -17.06
C ALA A 400 3.64 -7.32 -18.51
N ASN A 401 4.60 -6.41 -18.67
CA ASN A 401 5.12 -5.98 -19.98
C ASN A 401 4.06 -5.39 -20.92
N LEU A 402 3.01 -4.74 -20.37
CA LEU A 402 2.04 -3.95 -21.15
C LEU A 402 2.21 -2.45 -20.87
N LEU A 403 1.77 -1.62 -21.81
CA LEU A 403 1.60 -0.18 -21.61
C LEU A 403 0.38 0.09 -20.73
N ALA A 404 0.52 0.92 -19.72
CA ALA A 404 -0.54 1.31 -18.79
C ALA A 404 -0.63 2.83 -18.62
N PRO A 405 -1.78 3.35 -18.18
CA PRO A 405 -1.93 4.75 -17.82
C PRO A 405 -0.98 5.09 -16.66
N THR A 406 -0.45 6.31 -16.64
CA THR A 406 0.35 6.78 -15.49
C THR A 406 -0.57 7.18 -14.33
N GLY A 407 -0.39 6.58 -13.16
CA GLY A 407 -1.28 6.73 -12.01
C GLY A 407 -2.45 5.75 -12.09
N SER A 408 -2.16 4.45 -12.09
CA SER A 408 -3.15 3.38 -12.16
C SER A 408 -3.08 2.47 -10.93
N GLY A 409 -4.02 2.62 -10.00
CA GLY A 409 -3.98 1.89 -8.75
C GLY A 409 -5.35 1.66 -8.12
N SER A 410 -5.32 1.01 -6.96
CA SER A 410 -6.51 0.80 -6.15
C SER A 410 -6.53 1.79 -5.00
N LEU A 411 -7.69 2.37 -4.71
CA LEU A 411 -7.82 3.31 -3.61
C LEU A 411 -7.63 2.63 -2.24
N ASP A 412 -6.92 3.34 -1.38
CA ASP A 412 -6.61 2.95 -0.01
C ASP A 412 -7.71 3.43 0.93
N TRP A 413 -7.96 2.68 2.00
CA TRP A 413 -8.88 3.16 3.03
C TRP A 413 -8.43 4.50 3.66
N ARG A 414 -7.11 4.73 3.73
CA ARG A 414 -6.52 6.01 4.16
C ARG A 414 -6.91 7.19 3.26
N ASP A 415 -7.27 6.94 2.00
CA ASP A 415 -7.77 7.99 1.11
C ASP A 415 -9.10 8.56 1.63
N VAL A 416 -9.96 7.72 2.24
CA VAL A 416 -11.20 8.15 2.89
C VAL A 416 -10.92 9.07 4.07
N GLU A 417 -9.94 8.68 4.90
CA GLU A 417 -9.56 9.40 6.11
C GLU A 417 -8.93 10.77 5.79
N ASN A 418 -8.20 10.86 4.67
CA ASN A 418 -7.41 12.04 4.32
C ASN A 418 -8.09 12.99 3.33
N CYS A 419 -9.06 12.53 2.52
CA CYS A 419 -9.67 13.38 1.48
C CYS A 419 -10.51 14.55 2.04
N GLY A 420 -10.98 14.47 3.29
CA GLY A 420 -11.76 15.52 3.94
C GLY A 420 -13.11 15.83 3.26
N SER A 421 -13.61 14.96 2.38
CA SER A 421 -14.84 15.14 1.61
C SER A 421 -15.72 13.90 1.68
N HIS A 422 -17.04 14.10 1.65
CA HIS A 422 -18.03 13.03 1.51
C HIS A 422 -18.52 12.87 0.06
N ASP A 423 -17.89 13.54 -0.90
CA ASP A 423 -18.15 13.36 -2.34
C ASP A 423 -17.27 12.23 -2.89
N LEU A 424 -17.90 11.20 -3.46
CA LEU A 424 -17.21 10.03 -4.02
C LEU A 424 -16.25 10.45 -5.14
N LEU A 425 -16.62 11.45 -5.94
CA LEU A 425 -15.75 11.90 -7.03
C LEU A 425 -14.53 12.65 -6.49
N GLN A 426 -14.63 13.37 -5.37
CA GLN A 426 -13.45 13.97 -4.74
C GLN A 426 -12.55 12.90 -4.11
N LEU A 427 -13.12 11.87 -3.48
CA LEU A 427 -12.37 10.73 -2.97
C LEU A 427 -11.60 10.01 -4.09
N VAL A 428 -12.27 9.76 -5.23
CA VAL A 428 -11.65 9.17 -6.43
C VAL A 428 -10.49 10.03 -6.94
N ARG A 429 -10.68 11.35 -7.03
CA ARG A 429 -9.64 12.28 -7.47
C ARG A 429 -8.45 12.31 -6.51
N PHE A 430 -8.72 12.34 -5.21
CA PHE A 430 -7.67 12.32 -4.17
C PHE A 430 -6.80 11.06 -4.27
N GLY A 431 -7.43 9.89 -4.35
CA GLY A 431 -6.70 8.63 -4.52
C GLY A 431 -5.94 8.54 -5.85
N ALA A 432 -6.55 9.01 -6.95
CA ALA A 432 -5.91 9.04 -8.25
C ALA A 432 -4.71 10.01 -8.33
N GLU A 433 -4.79 11.16 -7.66
CA GLU A 433 -3.67 12.11 -7.54
C GLU A 433 -2.50 11.49 -6.76
N ARG A 434 -2.79 10.79 -5.66
CA ARG A 434 -1.78 10.04 -4.90
C ARG A 434 -1.07 9.00 -5.79
N GLU A 435 -1.83 8.13 -6.46
CA GLU A 435 -1.27 7.11 -7.37
C GLU A 435 -0.45 7.76 -8.50
N LEU A 436 -0.94 8.86 -9.06
CA LEU A 436 -0.20 9.62 -10.07
C LEU A 436 1.12 10.18 -9.53
N TRP A 437 1.12 10.73 -8.31
CA TRP A 437 2.34 11.28 -7.69
C TRP A 437 3.38 10.20 -7.44
N GLU A 438 2.96 9.06 -6.91
CA GLU A 438 3.82 7.91 -6.62
C GLU A 438 4.43 7.33 -7.90
N GLU A 439 3.62 7.04 -8.93
CA GLU A 439 4.09 6.42 -10.17
C GLU A 439 4.90 7.38 -11.06
N ALA A 440 4.56 8.67 -11.06
CA ALA A 440 5.25 9.70 -11.84
C ALA A 440 6.38 10.40 -11.07
N SER A 441 6.68 10.02 -9.82
CA SER A 441 7.73 10.63 -9.00
C SER A 441 7.57 12.15 -8.84
N LEU A 442 6.35 12.62 -8.55
CA LEU A 442 6.07 14.06 -8.48
C LEU A 442 6.42 14.68 -7.12
N ASP A 443 6.57 13.84 -6.08
CA ASP A 443 6.67 14.20 -4.66
C ASP A 443 8.04 13.94 -4.00
N GLU A 444 9.05 13.52 -4.76
CA GLU A 444 10.28 12.98 -4.17
C GLU A 444 11.10 13.91 -3.27
N HIS A 445 11.41 13.38 -2.08
CA HIS A 445 12.40 13.88 -1.15
C HIS A 445 13.80 13.85 -1.80
N GLY A 446 14.24 15.01 -2.28
CA GLY A 446 15.53 15.20 -2.94
C GLY A 446 15.44 15.99 -4.24
N ALA A 447 14.26 16.07 -4.87
CA ALA A 447 14.02 17.04 -5.94
C ALA A 447 13.82 18.44 -5.34
N GLU A 448 14.43 19.47 -5.95
CA GLU A 448 14.36 20.86 -5.45
C GLU A 448 12.93 21.44 -5.40
N ARG A 449 11.96 20.83 -6.11
CA ARG A 449 10.59 21.35 -6.23
C ARG A 449 9.54 20.24 -6.45
N LYS A 450 8.45 20.28 -5.67
CA LYS A 450 7.21 19.51 -5.93
C LYS A 450 6.58 19.94 -7.27
N ILE A 451 6.23 19.00 -8.14
CA ILE A 451 5.45 19.28 -9.35
C ILE A 451 3.97 19.16 -9.00
N ASP A 452 3.20 20.18 -9.36
CA ASP A 452 1.75 20.14 -9.20
C ASP A 452 1.10 19.31 -10.31
N SER A 453 -0.01 18.67 -9.99
CA SER A 453 -0.85 18.00 -10.98
C SER A 453 -2.31 18.15 -10.61
N ARG A 454 -3.17 18.02 -11.62
CA ARG A 454 -4.62 18.04 -11.42
C ARG A 454 -5.23 16.90 -12.19
N VAL A 455 -6.29 16.32 -11.65
CA VAL A 455 -7.06 15.28 -12.34
C VAL A 455 -8.54 15.62 -12.44
N MET A 456 -9.20 15.12 -13.48
CA MET A 456 -10.64 15.18 -13.69
C MET A 456 -11.16 13.80 -14.08
N VAL A 457 -12.23 13.34 -13.41
CA VAL A 457 -12.91 12.09 -13.75
C VAL A 457 -13.65 12.27 -15.08
N PHE A 458 -13.48 11.33 -16.00
CA PHE A 458 -14.23 11.32 -17.27
C PHE A 458 -14.94 10.00 -17.54
N GLY A 459 -14.69 8.95 -16.76
CA GLY A 459 -15.24 7.64 -17.06
C GLY A 459 -15.35 6.73 -15.86
N PHE A 460 -16.25 5.76 -16.00
CA PHE A 460 -16.42 4.63 -15.10
C PHE A 460 -16.68 3.35 -15.91
N ALA A 461 -16.11 2.24 -15.45
CA ALA A 461 -16.40 0.92 -16.00
C ALA A 461 -16.47 -0.15 -14.91
N ARG A 462 -17.11 -1.28 -15.25
CA ARG A 462 -16.98 -2.54 -14.51
C ARG A 462 -16.13 -3.53 -15.30
N MET A 463 -15.02 -3.95 -14.72
CA MET A 463 -14.04 -4.85 -15.34
C MET A 463 -14.50 -6.32 -15.21
N LEU A 464 -15.18 -6.86 -16.21
CA LEU A 464 -15.73 -8.23 -16.17
C LEU A 464 -14.65 -9.32 -16.11
N HIS A 465 -13.48 -9.11 -16.69
CA HIS A 465 -12.33 -9.99 -16.49
C HIS A 465 -11.78 -9.99 -15.05
N ARG A 466 -12.23 -9.03 -14.23
CA ARG A 466 -11.97 -8.91 -12.78
C ARG A 466 -13.26 -8.90 -11.94
N ALA A 467 -14.20 -9.78 -12.28
CA ALA A 467 -15.44 -10.00 -11.53
C ALA A 467 -16.34 -8.76 -11.43
N GLY A 468 -16.24 -7.84 -12.39
CA GLY A 468 -16.99 -6.59 -12.39
C GLY A 468 -16.41 -5.53 -11.44
N LYS A 469 -15.13 -5.66 -11.05
CA LYS A 469 -14.38 -4.67 -10.27
C LYS A 469 -14.62 -3.25 -10.83
N PRO A 470 -14.99 -2.27 -9.98
CA PRO A 470 -15.21 -0.89 -10.40
C PRO A 470 -13.89 -0.15 -10.65
N GLU A 471 -13.83 0.59 -11.75
CA GLU A 471 -12.68 1.40 -12.14
C GLU A 471 -13.16 2.77 -12.63
N PHE A 472 -12.64 3.84 -12.04
CA PHE A 472 -12.79 5.20 -12.57
C PHE A 472 -11.62 5.57 -13.48
N PHE A 473 -11.90 6.35 -14.51
CA PHE A 473 -10.92 6.86 -15.44
C PHE A 473 -10.82 8.37 -15.33
N LEU A 474 -9.59 8.86 -15.26
CA LEU A 474 -9.29 10.26 -15.06
C LEU A 474 -8.35 10.77 -16.14
N ILE A 475 -8.49 12.04 -16.47
CA ILE A 475 -7.52 12.78 -17.28
C ILE A 475 -6.72 13.67 -16.34
N GLY A 476 -5.40 13.59 -16.45
CA GLY A 476 -4.46 14.31 -15.60
C GLY A 476 -3.68 15.35 -16.40
N ARG A 477 -3.36 16.48 -15.78
CA ARG A 477 -2.37 17.44 -16.29
C ARG A 477 -1.28 17.62 -15.24
N ILE A 478 -0.03 17.42 -15.67
CA ILE A 478 1.17 17.56 -14.84
C ILE A 478 1.84 18.88 -15.22
N ASP A 479 2.12 19.73 -14.23
CA ASP A 479 2.74 21.06 -14.43
C ASP A 479 4.26 20.96 -14.63
N ALA A 480 4.67 20.16 -15.62
CA ALA A 480 6.06 19.96 -16.01
C ALA A 480 6.17 19.42 -17.43
N LEU A 481 7.32 19.62 -18.07
CA LEU A 481 7.63 19.04 -19.37
C LEU A 481 7.80 17.52 -19.24
N ALA A 482 7.49 16.79 -20.31
CA ALA A 482 7.63 15.34 -20.33
C ALA A 482 9.05 14.88 -19.93
N GLN A 483 10.05 15.57 -20.45
CA GLN A 483 11.46 15.28 -20.17
C GLN A 483 11.82 15.52 -18.69
N GLU A 484 11.28 16.57 -18.06
CA GLU A 484 11.50 16.86 -16.64
C GLU A 484 10.95 15.73 -15.74
N ILE A 485 9.79 15.19 -16.09
CA ILE A 485 9.17 14.06 -15.38
C ILE A 485 10.02 12.79 -15.57
N CYS A 486 10.47 12.54 -16.80
CA CYS A 486 11.31 11.39 -17.13
C CYS A 486 12.69 11.42 -16.44
N ASP A 487 13.28 12.60 -16.24
CA ASP A 487 14.62 12.75 -15.67
C ASP A 487 14.71 12.57 -14.15
N ARG A 488 13.58 12.60 -13.43
CA ARG A 488 13.55 12.53 -11.94
C ARG A 488 14.03 11.21 -11.35
N ARG A 489 13.74 10.10 -12.02
CA ARG A 489 14.26 8.76 -11.67
C ARG A 489 14.69 8.05 -12.94
N LYS A 490 15.92 8.33 -13.38
CA LYS A 490 16.47 7.77 -14.63
C LYS A 490 16.52 6.24 -14.60
N GLU A 491 16.62 5.64 -13.44
CA GLU A 491 16.51 4.19 -13.22
C GLU A 491 15.10 3.64 -13.49
N LEU A 492 14.06 4.45 -13.28
CA LEU A 492 12.67 4.13 -13.64
C LEU A 492 12.30 4.62 -15.04
N TYR A 493 13.19 5.32 -15.74
CA TYR A 493 12.94 5.80 -17.11
C TYR A 493 12.56 4.66 -18.05
N VAL A 494 13.13 3.46 -17.91
CA VAL A 494 12.74 2.32 -18.75
C VAL A 494 11.30 1.86 -18.53
N GLN A 495 10.72 2.20 -17.37
CA GLN A 495 9.31 1.98 -17.07
C GLN A 495 8.45 3.17 -17.54
N ARG A 496 9.02 4.34 -17.86
CA ARG A 496 8.29 5.50 -18.40
C ARG A 496 8.49 5.57 -19.90
N VAL A 497 7.42 5.51 -20.67
CA VAL A 497 7.53 5.56 -22.12
C VAL A 497 6.92 6.86 -22.63
N LEU A 498 7.78 7.70 -23.19
CA LEU A 498 7.37 8.70 -24.17
C LEU A 498 7.22 7.96 -25.49
N THR A 499 6.01 7.90 -26.02
CA THR A 499 5.80 7.24 -27.32
C THR A 499 6.23 8.18 -28.43
N SER A 500 7.47 8.01 -28.85
CA SER A 500 8.01 8.73 -30.01
C SER A 500 7.17 8.42 -31.26
N GLY A 501 6.83 9.44 -32.04
CA GLY A 501 6.01 9.32 -33.25
C GLY A 501 4.54 9.71 -33.11
N VAL A 502 4.01 9.84 -31.88
CA VAL A 502 2.70 10.46 -31.64
C VAL A 502 2.90 11.96 -31.41
N GLU A 503 2.25 12.80 -32.21
CA GLU A 503 2.33 14.25 -32.04
C GLU A 503 1.73 14.67 -30.68
N PRO A 504 2.45 15.48 -29.89
CA PRO A 504 1.92 16.01 -28.64
C PRO A 504 0.67 16.87 -28.87
N LEU A 505 -0.22 16.89 -27.89
CA LEU A 505 -1.37 17.79 -27.93
C LEU A 505 -0.92 19.24 -27.87
N ASN A 506 -1.38 20.04 -28.83
CA ASN A 506 -1.24 21.48 -28.75
C ASN A 506 -2.34 22.04 -27.84
N TRP A 507 -1.99 22.41 -26.61
CA TRP A 507 -2.93 23.00 -25.65
C TRP A 507 -3.59 24.30 -26.11
N LYS A 508 -3.06 24.95 -27.17
CA LYS A 508 -3.64 26.14 -27.79
C LYS A 508 -4.49 25.83 -29.03
N SER A 509 -4.67 24.55 -29.36
CA SER A 509 -5.51 24.12 -30.48
C SER A 509 -6.96 24.55 -30.23
N VAL A 510 -7.58 25.12 -31.25
CA VAL A 510 -9.03 25.41 -31.26
C VAL A 510 -9.88 24.14 -31.50
N HIS A 511 -9.21 23.00 -31.71
CA HIS A 511 -9.82 21.69 -31.98
C HIS A 511 -9.26 20.62 -31.02
N LEU A 512 -8.96 21.01 -29.77
CA LEU A 512 -8.26 20.15 -28.81
C LEU A 512 -8.99 18.82 -28.56
N ALA A 513 -10.32 18.78 -28.51
CA ALA A 513 -11.08 17.54 -28.39
C ALA A 513 -10.93 16.63 -29.62
N ALA A 514 -10.88 17.20 -30.83
CA ALA A 514 -10.64 16.43 -32.05
C ALA A 514 -9.21 15.89 -32.09
N ASP A 515 -8.23 16.69 -31.65
CA ASP A 515 -6.84 16.25 -31.49
C ASP A 515 -6.71 15.13 -30.45
N LEU A 516 -7.46 15.22 -29.34
CA LEU A 516 -7.52 14.18 -28.32
C LEU A 516 -8.14 12.88 -28.84
N ILE A 517 -9.23 12.96 -29.63
CA ILE A 517 -9.83 11.80 -30.30
C ILE A 517 -8.84 11.15 -31.27
N ARG A 518 -8.12 11.96 -32.07
CA ARG A 518 -7.09 11.48 -33.00
C ARG A 518 -5.99 10.75 -32.23
N LEU A 519 -5.41 11.39 -31.22
CA LEU A 519 -4.36 10.80 -30.38
C LEU A 519 -4.82 9.47 -29.77
N CYS A 520 -6.01 9.42 -29.17
CA CYS A 520 -6.54 8.18 -28.61
C CYS A 520 -6.71 7.09 -29.67
N SER A 521 -7.17 7.45 -30.87
CA SER A 521 -7.31 6.52 -31.99
C SER A 521 -5.96 6.01 -32.47
N ASP A 522 -4.94 6.86 -32.51
CA ASP A 522 -3.58 6.51 -32.92
C ASP A 522 -2.95 5.47 -31.97
N TYR A 523 -3.16 5.61 -30.66
CA TYR A 523 -2.76 4.59 -29.68
C TYR A 523 -3.49 3.26 -29.87
N LEU A 524 -4.81 3.31 -30.09
CA LEU A 524 -5.62 2.11 -30.30
C LEU A 524 -5.25 1.37 -31.59
N GLN A 525 -4.93 2.11 -32.66
CA GLN A 525 -4.51 1.54 -33.95
C GLN A 525 -3.01 1.18 -33.99
N ARG A 526 -2.23 1.69 -33.03
CA ARG A 526 -0.78 1.53 -32.92
C ARG A 526 0.01 2.02 -34.14
N THR A 527 -0.60 2.84 -34.99
CA THR A 527 -0.04 3.21 -36.31
C THR A 527 1.19 4.11 -36.19
N TYR A 528 1.25 4.92 -35.13
CA TYR A 528 2.28 5.95 -34.92
C TYR A 528 3.18 5.69 -33.71
N LEU A 529 3.00 4.54 -33.06
CA LEU A 529 3.92 4.11 -32.02
C LEU A 529 5.25 3.72 -32.67
N ASP A 530 6.37 4.05 -32.03
CA ASP A 530 7.66 3.54 -32.48
C ASP A 530 7.71 2.00 -32.48
N SER A 531 8.68 1.44 -33.21
CA SER A 531 8.82 -0.01 -33.38
C SER A 531 8.96 -0.79 -32.06
N ARG A 532 9.35 -0.14 -30.96
CA ARG A 532 9.43 -0.75 -29.62
C ARG A 532 8.05 -0.73 -28.96
N ALA A 533 7.37 0.43 -28.93
CA ALA A 533 6.03 0.58 -28.37
C ALA A 533 4.96 -0.22 -29.15
N GLN A 534 5.09 -0.37 -30.46
CA GLN A 534 4.21 -1.22 -31.28
C GLN A 534 4.20 -2.70 -30.85
N ARG A 535 5.31 -3.18 -30.28
CA ARG A 535 5.44 -4.56 -29.81
C ARG A 535 4.88 -4.77 -28.40
N ILE A 536 4.62 -3.68 -27.67
CA ILE A 536 4.09 -3.74 -26.31
C ILE A 536 2.57 -3.64 -26.39
N GLY A 537 1.86 -4.63 -25.86
CA GLY A 537 0.40 -4.60 -25.81
C GLY A 537 -0.12 -3.48 -24.90
N LEU A 538 -1.36 -3.05 -25.13
CA LEU A 538 -2.02 -2.10 -24.23
C LEU A 538 -2.65 -2.87 -23.07
N SER A 539 -2.38 -2.45 -21.83
CA SER A 539 -3.12 -2.95 -20.68
C SER A 539 -4.61 -2.63 -20.83
N TYR A 540 -5.45 -3.44 -20.21
CA TYR A 540 -6.90 -3.22 -20.25
C TYR A 540 -7.28 -1.80 -19.79
N PRO A 541 -6.78 -1.25 -18.65
CA PRO A 541 -7.16 0.09 -18.22
C PRO A 541 -6.83 1.16 -19.26
N LEU A 542 -5.67 1.05 -19.92
CA LEU A 542 -5.28 1.97 -20.99
C LEU A 542 -6.18 1.86 -22.21
N GLU A 543 -6.38 0.66 -22.74
CA GLU A 543 -7.21 0.49 -23.94
C GLU A 543 -8.64 0.99 -23.68
N HIS A 544 -9.19 0.67 -22.50
CA HIS A 544 -10.55 1.06 -22.16
C HIS A 544 -10.68 2.57 -21.91
N SER A 545 -9.72 3.19 -21.21
CA SER A 545 -9.74 4.63 -20.94
C SER A 545 -9.69 5.45 -22.23
N LEU A 546 -8.86 5.04 -23.21
CA LEU A 546 -8.77 5.68 -24.52
C LEU A 546 -10.12 5.62 -25.27
N ARG A 547 -10.79 4.47 -25.26
CA ARG A 547 -12.11 4.30 -25.91
C ARG A 547 -13.20 5.14 -25.24
N ILE A 548 -13.25 5.13 -23.91
CA ILE A 548 -14.21 5.94 -23.15
C ILE A 548 -13.98 7.42 -23.43
N LEU A 549 -12.73 7.87 -23.46
CA LEU A 549 -12.39 9.27 -23.72
C LEU A 549 -12.84 9.70 -25.12
N ILE A 550 -12.66 8.86 -26.14
CA ILE A 550 -13.20 9.10 -27.49
C ILE A 550 -14.72 9.28 -27.44
N ASP A 551 -15.43 8.38 -26.76
CA ASP A 551 -16.90 8.42 -26.70
C ASP A 551 -17.41 9.65 -25.94
N VAL A 552 -16.74 10.04 -24.86
CA VAL A 552 -17.08 11.24 -24.09
C VAL A 552 -16.80 12.51 -24.90
N CYS A 553 -15.66 12.60 -25.59
CA CYS A 553 -15.30 13.75 -26.41
C CYS A 553 -16.17 13.92 -27.67
N ARG A 554 -16.96 12.91 -28.07
CA ARG A 554 -17.98 13.06 -29.12
C ARG A 554 -19.18 13.88 -28.65
N ASN A 555 -19.39 14.02 -27.35
CA ASN A 555 -20.40 14.91 -26.81
C ASN A 555 -19.82 16.33 -26.68
N GLU A 556 -20.42 17.30 -27.36
CA GLU A 556 -19.92 18.69 -27.43
C GLU A 556 -19.76 19.36 -26.05
N ALA A 557 -20.72 19.15 -25.14
CA ALA A 557 -20.66 19.74 -23.81
C ALA A 557 -19.55 19.12 -22.94
N ALA A 558 -19.37 17.80 -23.01
CA ALA A 558 -18.29 17.12 -22.30
C ALA A 558 -16.92 17.46 -22.89
N ALA A 559 -16.81 17.50 -24.22
CA ALA A 559 -15.62 17.93 -24.93
C ALA A 559 -15.17 19.32 -24.47
N PHE A 560 -16.09 20.30 -24.46
CA PHE A 560 -15.80 21.65 -23.99
C PHE A 560 -15.26 21.69 -22.55
N LYS A 561 -15.78 20.86 -21.64
CA LYS A 561 -15.30 20.77 -20.26
C LYS A 561 -13.91 20.14 -20.15
N ILE A 562 -13.64 19.10 -20.95
CA ILE A 562 -12.31 18.46 -21.04
C ILE A 562 -11.29 19.45 -21.61
N GLU A 563 -11.65 20.18 -22.67
CA GLU A 563 -10.79 21.21 -23.25
C GLU A 563 -10.47 22.32 -22.25
N ALA A 564 -11.47 22.84 -21.54
CA ALA A 564 -11.26 23.86 -20.51
C ALA A 564 -10.31 23.36 -19.40
N PHE A 565 -10.53 22.13 -18.91
CA PHE A 565 -9.66 21.51 -17.91
C PHE A 565 -8.22 21.38 -18.42
N LEU A 566 -8.03 20.85 -19.63
CA LEU A 566 -6.71 20.64 -20.22
C LEU A 566 -6.01 21.96 -20.58
N ALA A 567 -6.74 23.00 -20.96
CA ALA A 567 -6.19 24.33 -21.22
C ALA A 567 -5.77 25.06 -19.92
N GLY A 568 -6.30 24.63 -18.77
CA GLY A 568 -6.03 25.23 -17.46
C GLY A 568 -6.97 26.38 -17.10
N HIS A 569 -8.18 26.39 -17.68
CA HIS A 569 -9.24 27.37 -17.45
C HIS A 569 -10.21 26.99 -16.33
#